data_AF-A0A1G3ILW7-F1
#
_entry.id   AF-A0A1G3ILW7-F1
#
_cell.length_a   1.000
_cell.length_b   1.000
_cell.length_c   1.000
_cell.angle_alpha   90.00
_cell.angle_beta   90.00
_cell.angle_gamma   90.00
#
_symmetry.space_group_name_H-M   'P 1'
#
loop_
_entity.id
_entity.type
_entity.pdbx_description
1 polymer ?
#
loop_
_entity_poly.entity_id
_entity_poly.type
_entity_poly.pdbx_seq_one_letter_code
_entity_poly.pdbx_strand_id
1 'polypeptide(L)'
;MIEKIKRTAELAEFVIHGVTKDGDTFRPSNWGERLSDMLATTGKDGRIVYSSYVRPMMVQGIPSVVVRFSLETADPHGFELVRQFVIGNQLKVRAGRNRMDAGATGIFPTINMDRRVPESNGW
;
A
#
# COMPACT_ATOMS: atom_id res chain seq x y z
N MET A 1 -8.11 -1.23 13.46
CA MET A 1 -7.69 0.05 12.84
C MET A 1 -8.02 0.06 11.34
N ILE A 2 -7.44 -0.86 10.55
CA ILE A 2 -7.74 -1.03 9.11
C ILE A 2 -9.24 -1.26 8.85
N GLU A 3 -9.92 -2.06 9.67
CA GLU A 3 -11.36 -2.31 9.52
C GLU A 3 -12.24 -1.07 9.72
N LYS A 4 -11.80 -0.11 10.54
CA LYS A 4 -12.50 1.18 10.69
C LYS A 4 -12.34 2.03 9.43
N ILE A 5 -11.15 2.00 8.81
CA ILE A 5 -10.86 2.68 7.55
C ILE A 5 -11.66 2.03 6.40
N LYS A 6 -11.72 0.70 6.34
CA LYS A 6 -12.51 -0.05 5.35
C LYS A 6 -14.02 0.25 5.44
N ARG A 7 -14.55 0.53 6.65
CA ARG A 7 -15.96 0.92 6.85
C ARG A 7 -16.30 2.30 6.26
N THR A 8 -15.30 3.11 5.91
CA THR A 8 -15.50 4.30 5.08
C THR A 8 -15.66 3.83 3.63
N ALA A 9 -16.91 3.61 3.20
CA ALA A 9 -17.28 3.00 1.92
C ALA A 9 -16.63 3.65 0.68
N GLU A 10 -16.21 4.91 0.82
CA GLU A 10 -15.59 5.71 -0.22
C GLU A 10 -14.10 5.40 -0.43
N LEU A 11 -13.40 4.70 0.46
CA LEU A 11 -11.95 4.51 0.34
C LEU A 11 -11.56 3.37 -0.62
N ALA A 12 -10.57 3.64 -1.48
CA ALA A 12 -9.96 2.65 -2.38
C ALA A 12 -8.68 2.06 -1.82
N GLU A 13 -7.94 2.83 -1.02
CA GLU A 13 -6.65 2.45 -0.47
C GLU A 13 -6.42 3.05 0.92
N PHE A 14 -5.44 2.49 1.61
CA PHE A 14 -4.91 2.99 2.88
C PHE A 14 -3.39 3.09 2.81
N VAL A 15 -2.81 3.87 3.72
CA VAL A 15 -1.37 4.06 3.83
C VAL A 15 -0.88 3.53 5.16
N ILE A 16 0.07 2.60 5.11
CA ILE A 16 0.89 2.18 6.24
C ILE A 16 2.03 3.18 6.33
N HIS A 17 2.03 3.98 7.39
CA HIS A 17 3.08 4.96 7.62
C HIS A 17 4.23 4.28 8.36
N GLY A 18 5.48 4.54 7.96
CA GLY A 18 6.68 4.01 8.61
C GLY A 18 6.96 4.66 9.96
N VAL A 19 5.92 4.88 10.76
CA VAL A 19 5.98 5.40 12.12
C VAL A 19 5.15 4.48 13.00
N THR A 20 5.74 4.06 14.12
CA THR A 20 5.05 3.24 15.11
C THR A 20 3.96 4.06 15.81
N LYS A 21 3.05 3.41 16.52
CA LYS A 21 2.03 4.09 17.33
C LYS A 21 2.68 5.02 18.37
N ASP A 22 3.85 4.64 18.87
CA ASP A 22 4.63 5.39 19.86
C ASP A 22 5.32 6.64 19.27
N GLY A 23 5.37 6.76 17.94
CA GLY A 23 5.90 7.95 17.25
C GLY A 23 7.30 7.77 16.65
N ASP A 24 7.92 6.60 16.85
CA ASP A 24 9.24 6.31 16.31
C ASP A 24 9.20 5.96 14.83
N THR A 25 10.23 6.35 14.09
CA THR A 25 10.39 5.94 12.69
C THR A 25 10.75 4.45 12.62
N PHE A 26 9.95 3.68 11.88
CA PHE A 26 10.19 2.26 11.67
C PHE A 26 11.39 2.02 10.75
N ARG A 27 12.21 1.04 11.11
CA ARG A 27 13.46 0.69 10.41
C ARG A 27 13.51 -0.82 10.15
N PRO A 28 14.27 -1.27 9.14
CA PRO A 28 15.13 -0.50 8.24
C PRO A 28 14.33 0.32 7.19
N SER A 29 14.95 1.34 6.58
CA SER A 29 14.26 2.23 5.61
C SER A 29 13.71 1.52 4.37
N ASN A 30 14.26 0.36 4.01
CA ASN A 30 13.80 -0.48 2.90
C ASN A 30 12.66 -1.44 3.29
N TRP A 31 12.02 -1.27 4.45
CA TRP A 31 10.94 -2.15 4.88
C TRP A 31 9.76 -2.17 3.90
N GLY A 32 9.47 -1.06 3.23
CA GLY A 32 8.39 -0.98 2.26
C GLY A 32 8.64 -1.84 1.02
N GLU A 33 9.89 -1.88 0.56
CA GLU A 33 10.34 -2.76 -0.53
C GLU A 33 10.20 -4.23 -0.10
N ARG A 34 10.68 -4.56 1.10
CA ARG A 34 10.56 -5.93 1.65
C ARG A 34 9.11 -6.39 1.78
N LEU A 35 8.21 -5.51 2.24
CA LEU A 35 6.78 -5.83 2.29
C LEU A 35 6.20 -6.07 0.91
N SER A 36 6.66 -5.34 -0.10
CA SER A 36 6.20 -5.50 -1.49
C SER A 36 6.75 -6.78 -2.11
N ASP A 37 7.99 -7.16 -1.81
CA ASP A 37 8.60 -8.43 -2.24
C ASP A 37 7.87 -9.64 -1.65
N MET A 38 7.49 -9.59 -0.36
CA MET A 38 6.73 -10.66 0.30
C MET A 38 5.35 -10.89 -0.33
N LEU A 39 4.79 -9.88 -0.99
CA LEU A 39 3.48 -9.92 -1.66
C LEU A 39 3.60 -10.07 -3.17
N ALA A 40 4.83 -10.19 -3.69
CA ALA A 40 5.04 -10.44 -5.09
C ALA A 40 4.70 -11.90 -5.42
N THR A 41 4.06 -12.11 -6.57
CA THR A 41 3.72 -13.45 -7.05
C THR A 41 4.66 -13.84 -8.18
N THR A 42 5.06 -15.10 -8.24
CA THR A 42 5.80 -15.64 -9.39
C THR A 42 4.83 -15.91 -10.54
N GLY A 43 5.01 -15.20 -11.65
CA GLY A 43 4.28 -15.41 -12.90
C GLY A 43 4.56 -16.78 -13.51
N LYS A 44 3.71 -17.21 -14.45
CA LYS A 44 3.85 -18.52 -15.14
C LYS A 44 5.15 -18.66 -15.93
N ASP A 45 5.81 -17.54 -16.22
CA ASP A 45 7.11 -17.43 -16.89
C ASP A 45 8.29 -17.35 -15.92
N GLY A 46 8.06 -17.55 -14.61
CA GLY A 46 9.08 -17.47 -13.57
C GLY A 46 9.47 -16.05 -13.16
N ARG A 47 8.81 -15.01 -13.69
CA ARG A 47 9.09 -13.62 -13.33
C ARG A 47 8.37 -13.21 -12.05
N ILE A 48 9.04 -12.45 -11.21
CA ILE A 48 8.43 -11.83 -10.03
C ILE A 48 7.53 -10.70 -10.52
N VAL A 49 6.22 -10.81 -10.26
CA VAL A 49 5.23 -9.79 -10.54
C VAL A 49 4.87 -9.13 -9.22
N TYR A 50 5.28 -7.87 -9.09
CA TYR A 50 4.89 -7.04 -7.95
C TYR A 50 3.37 -6.82 -7.95
N SER A 51 2.76 -7.04 -6.79
CA SER A 51 1.34 -6.82 -6.60
C SER A 51 1.00 -5.36 -6.90
N SER A 52 0.18 -5.10 -7.92
CA SER A 52 -0.32 -3.74 -8.24
C SER A 52 -1.16 -3.12 -7.12
N TYR A 53 -1.44 -3.90 -6.07
CA TYR A 53 -2.17 -3.46 -4.89
C TYR A 53 -1.28 -2.88 -3.80
N VAL A 54 0.04 -3.05 -3.86
CA VAL A 54 0.98 -2.58 -2.84
C VAL A 54 2.09 -1.78 -3.48
N ARG A 55 2.34 -0.57 -2.97
CA ARG A 55 3.34 0.33 -3.55
C ARG A 55 4.13 1.08 -2.47
N PRO A 56 5.46 0.94 -2.42
CA PRO A 56 6.32 1.77 -1.60
C PRO A 56 6.27 3.24 -2.03
N MET A 57 6.31 4.16 -1.07
CA MET A 57 6.42 5.59 -1.31
C MET A 57 7.08 6.31 -0.12
N MET A 58 7.42 7.59 -0.31
CA MET A 58 7.83 8.47 0.77
C MET A 58 6.67 9.39 1.15
N VAL A 59 6.35 9.46 2.45
CA VAL A 59 5.37 10.39 3.01
C VAL A 59 6.12 11.28 3.99
N GLN A 60 6.25 12.57 3.68
CA GLN A 60 6.99 13.53 4.52
C GLN A 60 8.42 13.06 4.87
N GLY A 61 9.13 12.47 3.90
CA GLY A 61 10.48 11.94 4.12
C GLY A 61 10.53 10.60 4.87
N ILE A 62 9.39 10.01 5.23
CA ILE A 62 9.32 8.72 5.92
C ILE A 62 8.88 7.61 4.95
N PRO A 63 9.64 6.51 4.84
CA PRO A 63 9.23 5.36 4.05
C PRO A 63 7.87 4.83 4.49
N SER A 64 6.95 4.68 3.53
CA SER A 64 5.56 4.30 3.75
C SER A 64 5.08 3.39 2.61
N VAL A 65 3.97 2.70 2.81
CA VAL A 65 3.41 1.79 1.81
C VAL A 65 1.93 2.07 1.61
N VAL A 66 1.52 2.22 0.35
CA VAL A 66 0.11 2.29 -0.05
C VAL A 66 -0.40 0.89 -0.31
N VAL A 67 -1.59 0.56 0.20
CA VAL A 67 -2.24 -0.72 0.00
C VAL A 67 -3.68 -0.49 -0.47
N ARG A 68 -4.04 -1.07 -1.62
CA ARG A 68 -5.42 -1.06 -2.14
C ARG A 68 -6.28 -2.09 -1.40
N PHE A 69 -7.52 -1.71 -1.08
CA PHE A 69 -8.48 -2.64 -0.45
C PHE A 69 -8.87 -3.81 -1.36
N SER A 70 -8.74 -3.66 -2.67
CA SER A 70 -8.96 -4.75 -3.63
C SER A 70 -7.98 -5.92 -3.45
N LEU A 71 -6.85 -5.74 -2.74
CA LEU A 71 -5.96 -6.83 -2.36
C LEU A 71 -6.70 -7.91 -1.57
N GLU A 72 -7.61 -7.54 -0.68
CA GLU A 72 -8.35 -8.51 0.15
C GLU A 72 -9.22 -9.47 -0.69
N THR A 73 -9.73 -8.99 -1.82
CA THR A 73 -10.51 -9.83 -2.75
C THR A 73 -9.62 -10.61 -3.70
N ALA A 74 -8.52 -10.01 -4.16
CA ALA A 74 -7.61 -10.63 -5.13
C ALA A 74 -6.68 -11.69 -4.49
N ASP A 75 -6.17 -11.41 -3.30
CA ASP A 75 -5.32 -12.27 -2.50
C ASP A 75 -5.61 -12.06 -0.99
N PRO A 76 -6.58 -12.80 -0.44
CA PRO A 76 -6.91 -12.72 0.98
C PRO A 76 -5.73 -13.07 1.89
N HIS A 77 -4.84 -13.97 1.46
CA HIS A 77 -3.68 -14.37 2.26
C HIS A 77 -2.65 -13.24 2.33
N GLY A 78 -2.32 -12.62 1.19
CA GLY A 78 -1.47 -11.44 1.14
C GLY A 78 -2.02 -10.27 1.96
N PHE A 79 -3.34 -10.04 1.93
CA PHE A 79 -3.97 -9.03 2.77
C PHE A 79 -3.81 -9.32 4.26
N GLU A 80 -3.96 -10.59 4.67
CA GLU A 80 -3.75 -10.98 6.07
C GLU A 80 -2.28 -10.81 6.49
N LEU A 81 -1.32 -11.12 5.62
CA LEU A 81 0.10 -10.84 5.88
C LEU A 81 0.35 -9.35 6.12
N VAL A 82 -0.26 -8.47 5.32
CA VAL A 82 -0.20 -7.01 5.54
C VAL A 82 -0.81 -6.64 6.89
N ARG A 83 -1.97 -7.20 7.24
CA ARG A 83 -2.65 -6.95 8.51
C ARG A 83 -1.75 -7.35 9.69
N GLN A 84 -1.18 -8.55 9.64
CA GLN A 84 -0.27 -9.07 10.66
C GLN A 84 1.01 -8.23 10.75
N PHE A 85 1.58 -7.81 9.62
CA PHE A 85 2.76 -6.96 9.59
C PHE A 85 2.52 -5.62 10.30
N VAL A 86 1.39 -4.95 10.01
CA VAL A 86 1.02 -3.69 10.66
C VAL A 86 0.82 -3.86 12.17
N ILE A 87 0.14 -4.93 12.59
CA ILE A 87 -0.13 -5.20 14.00
C ILE A 87 1.16 -5.57 14.74
N GLY A 88 1.95 -6.50 14.20
CA GLY A 88 3.20 -6.96 14.81
C GLY A 88 4.21 -5.84 15.02
N ASN A 89 4.27 -4.88 14.09
CA ASN A 89 5.20 -3.75 14.15
C ASN A 89 4.56 -2.46 14.72
N GLN A 90 3.32 -2.53 15.21
CA GLN A 90 2.56 -1.39 15.74
C GLN A 90 2.58 -0.16 14.81
N LEU A 91 2.47 -0.35 13.49
CA LEU A 91 2.56 0.75 12.54
C LEU A 91 1.27 1.59 12.52
N LYS A 92 1.42 2.89 12.31
CA LYS A 92 0.31 3.80 12.07
C LYS A 92 -0.28 3.56 10.69
N VAL A 93 -1.60 3.57 10.60
CA VAL A 93 -2.34 3.45 9.35
C VAL A 93 -3.28 4.63 9.20
N ARG A 94 -3.36 5.19 7.99
CA ARG A 94 -4.30 6.26 7.64
C ARG A 94 -5.08 5.93 6.36
N ALA A 95 -6.20 6.62 6.17
CA ALA A 95 -6.94 6.60 4.92
C ALA A 95 -6.06 7.11 3.77
N GLY A 96 -6.16 6.47 2.60
CA GLY A 96 -5.57 6.93 1.35
C GLY A 96 -6.62 7.52 0.43
N ARG A 97 -6.43 7.38 -0.89
CA ARG A 97 -7.37 7.88 -1.89
C ARG A 97 -8.75 7.21 -1.79
N ASN A 98 -9.77 7.98 -2.13
CA ASN A 98 -11.13 7.47 -2.31
C ASN A 98 -11.25 6.69 -3.65
N ARG A 99 -12.36 6.00 -3.85
CA ARG A 99 -12.66 5.20 -5.05
C ARG A 99 -12.85 6.05 -6.29
N MET A 100 -13.33 7.29 -6.15
CA MET A 100 -13.50 8.22 -7.26
C MET A 100 -12.15 8.71 -7.82
N ASP A 101 -11.23 9.11 -6.94
CA ASP A 101 -9.87 9.56 -7.28
C ASP A 101 -8.98 8.38 -7.70
N ALA A 102 -9.21 7.19 -7.13
CA ALA A 102 -8.54 5.98 -7.56
C ALA A 102 -9.06 5.47 -8.90
N GLY A 103 -10.33 5.75 -9.26
CA GLY A 103 -11.01 5.33 -10.48
C GLY A 103 -10.45 5.97 -11.77
N ALA A 104 -9.79 7.13 -11.66
CA ALA A 104 -8.98 7.69 -12.76
C ALA A 104 -7.71 6.86 -13.06
N THR A 105 -7.36 5.92 -12.17
CA THR A 105 -6.29 4.93 -12.33
C THR A 105 -6.96 3.57 -12.49
N GLY A 106 -7.44 3.27 -13.71
CA GLY A 106 -8.38 2.21 -14.06
C GLY A 106 -8.12 0.79 -13.51
N ILE A 107 -9.03 -0.13 -13.83
CA ILE A 107 -9.17 -1.45 -13.19
C ILE A 107 -7.89 -2.30 -13.27
N PHE A 108 -7.01 -2.02 -14.23
CA PHE A 108 -5.59 -2.39 -14.21
C PHE A 108 -4.78 -1.35 -14.99
N PRO A 109 -3.86 -0.58 -14.39
CA PRO A 109 -2.68 -0.16 -15.10
C PRO A 109 -1.63 -1.23 -14.81
N THR A 110 -1.48 -2.15 -15.75
CA THR A 110 -0.26 -2.94 -15.90
C THR A 110 0.93 -2.00 -15.66
N ILE A 111 1.92 -2.47 -14.89
CA ILE A 111 3.20 -1.80 -14.67
C ILE A 111 3.87 -1.59 -16.04
N ASN A 112 3.48 -0.52 -16.73
CA ASN A 112 4.11 0.09 -17.89
C ASN A 112 3.23 1.28 -18.31
N MET A 113 3.22 2.32 -17.48
CA MET A 113 3.09 3.67 -17.99
C MET A 113 3.58 4.61 -16.91
N ASP A 114 4.75 5.15 -17.17
CA ASP A 114 5.24 6.41 -16.62
C ASP A 114 4.06 7.37 -16.39
N ARG A 115 3.73 7.59 -15.11
CA ARG A 115 2.91 8.72 -14.67
C ARG A 115 3.51 9.29 -13.40
N ARG A 116 4.75 9.77 -13.51
CA ARG A 116 5.18 10.92 -12.71
C ARG A 116 4.49 12.14 -13.32
N VAL A 117 3.29 12.46 -12.86
CA VAL A 117 2.78 13.84 -12.95
C VAL A 117 3.15 14.52 -11.63
N PRO A 118 4.16 15.41 -11.60
CA PRO A 118 4.68 15.99 -10.37
C PRO A 118 3.87 17.19 -9.86
N GLU A 119 2.58 17.31 -10.18
CA GLU A 119 1.81 18.50 -9.82
C GLU A 119 0.44 18.17 -9.22
N SER A 120 0.16 18.88 -8.13
CA SER A 120 -1.06 18.86 -7.31
C SER A 120 -1.21 17.73 -6.29
N ASN A 121 -0.24 17.60 -5.38
CA ASN A 121 -0.60 17.35 -3.98
C ASN A 121 -0.14 18.55 -3.17
N GLY A 122 -1.04 19.51 -2.95
CA GLY A 122 -0.83 20.62 -2.03
C GLY A 122 -0.82 20.11 -0.58
N TRP A 123 0.34 19.63 -0.14
CA TRP A 123 0.66 19.25 1.24
C TRP A 123 2.11 19.59 1.54
#